data_AF-A0A2M7KTR5-F1
#
_entry.id   AF-A0A2M7KTR5-F1
#
_cell.length_a   1.000
_cell.length_b   1.000
_cell.length_c   1.000
_cell.angle_alpha   90.00
_cell.angle_beta   90.00
_cell.angle_gamma   90.00
#
_symmetry.space_group_name_H-M   'P 1'
#
loop_
_entity.id
_entity.type
_entity.pdbx_description
1 polymer ?
#
loop_
_entity_poly.entity_id
_entity_poly.type
_entity_poly.pdbx_seq_one_letter_code
_entity_poly.pdbx_strand_id
1 'polypeptide(L)'
;MVGSAVQARTLRLDLDRLASSRGCATLPVTMTLLVYLLASPLAYAAAGPVDSLPNPSFERVDEKTGYPQDWESVWGRPTTCAYSLATARTGIACALVTDHSETDSHGLRSKRVAVAPGVTLAASVYVKLADPGGFAVYLEFWNAAGQRVFNRSSGTSAATDWTQLSVTGKAPPDAESATLLIYCGSTSTGVAYFDDASLMAARE
;
A
#
# COMPACT_ATOMS: atom_id res chain seq x y z
N MET A 1 21.77 -79.36 -10.04
CA MET A 1 20.54 -80.12 -10.35
C MET A 1 19.51 -79.14 -10.88
N VAL A 2 19.21 -79.22 -12.17
CA VAL A 2 17.89 -79.65 -12.71
C VAL A 2 16.77 -78.76 -12.14
N GLY A 3 16.01 -77.98 -12.89
CA GLY A 3 15.68 -78.01 -14.30
C GLY A 3 14.21 -77.60 -14.46
N SER A 4 13.84 -77.37 -15.71
CA SER A 4 12.46 -77.31 -16.23
C SER A 4 11.68 -75.99 -16.10
N ALA A 5 11.76 -75.23 -17.19
CA ALA A 5 10.61 -74.54 -17.76
C ALA A 5 9.53 -75.56 -18.21
N VAL A 6 8.30 -75.06 -18.43
CA VAL A 6 7.34 -75.36 -19.53
C VAL A 6 5.96 -74.83 -19.07
N GLN A 7 5.54 -73.64 -19.47
CA GLN A 7 4.81 -73.27 -20.70
C GLN A 7 3.30 -73.62 -20.71
N ALA A 8 2.51 -72.53 -20.69
CA ALA A 8 1.33 -72.23 -21.50
C ALA A 8 0.17 -73.23 -21.60
N ARG A 9 -1.04 -72.71 -21.31
CA ARG A 9 -2.17 -72.87 -22.22
C ARG A 9 -3.19 -71.74 -22.10
N THR A 10 -3.28 -71.00 -23.19
CA THR A 10 -4.33 -70.06 -23.59
C THR A 10 -5.69 -70.75 -23.63
N LEU A 11 -6.73 -70.14 -23.08
CA LEU A 11 -8.12 -70.45 -23.46
C LEU A 11 -8.92 -69.16 -23.61
N ARG A 12 -9.57 -69.09 -24.77
CA ARG A 12 -10.24 -67.97 -25.42
C ARG A 12 -11.44 -67.45 -24.64
N LEU A 13 -11.72 -66.17 -24.85
CA LEU A 13 -13.02 -65.55 -24.60
C LEU A 13 -14.10 -66.28 -25.40
N ASP A 14 -15.08 -66.87 -24.72
CA ASP A 14 -16.37 -67.26 -25.29
C ASP A 14 -17.41 -66.21 -24.84
N LEU A 15 -17.63 -65.22 -25.70
CA LEU A 15 -18.88 -64.48 -25.76
C LEU A 15 -19.93 -65.39 -26.42
N ASP A 16 -21.18 -65.31 -25.95
CA ASP A 16 -22.41 -65.96 -26.47
C ASP A 16 -22.89 -67.22 -25.75
N ARG A 17 -23.53 -67.01 -24.60
CA ARG A 17 -24.74 -67.76 -24.22
C ARG A 17 -25.72 -66.85 -23.50
N LEU A 18 -26.61 -66.24 -24.28
CA LEU A 18 -27.84 -65.64 -23.81
C LEU A 18 -28.89 -66.74 -23.56
N ALA A 19 -29.69 -66.49 -22.52
CA ALA A 19 -31.02 -67.01 -22.22
C ALA A 19 -31.18 -68.07 -21.11
N SER A 20 -31.97 -67.64 -20.11
CA SER A 20 -32.81 -68.41 -19.18
C SER A 20 -32.29 -68.64 -17.76
N SER A 21 -32.64 -67.75 -16.83
CA SER A 21 -33.81 -67.98 -15.96
C SER A 21 -33.91 -66.95 -14.81
N ARG A 22 -35.09 -66.34 -14.74
CA ARG A 22 -35.81 -65.71 -13.61
C ARG A 22 -35.06 -65.39 -12.31
N GLY A 23 -35.05 -64.11 -11.98
CA GLY A 23 -35.52 -63.65 -10.67
C GLY A 23 -34.50 -62.96 -9.78
N CYS A 24 -35.03 -61.97 -9.05
CA CYS A 24 -34.43 -61.24 -7.94
C CYS A 24 -33.69 -59.95 -8.30
N ALA A 25 -34.35 -58.87 -7.91
CA ALA A 25 -33.97 -57.48 -8.04
C ALA A 25 -32.75 -57.12 -7.18
N THR A 26 -31.91 -56.21 -7.68
CA THR A 26 -31.45 -55.00 -6.95
C THR A 26 -30.59 -54.14 -7.88
N LEU A 27 -30.91 -52.85 -7.96
CA LEU A 27 -30.30 -51.82 -8.79
C LEU A 27 -28.93 -51.35 -8.23
N PRO A 28 -28.06 -50.71 -9.05
CA PRO A 28 -26.65 -50.50 -8.75
C PRO A 28 -26.41 -49.34 -7.77
N VAL A 29 -25.34 -49.49 -6.97
CA VAL A 29 -24.78 -48.46 -6.09
C VAL A 29 -24.20 -47.33 -6.97
N THR A 30 -24.95 -46.23 -7.10
CA THR A 30 -24.46 -44.99 -7.70
C THR A 30 -23.57 -44.24 -6.70
N MET A 31 -22.27 -44.24 -7.00
CA MET A 31 -21.23 -43.48 -6.32
C MET A 31 -21.51 -41.97 -6.49
N THR A 32 -22.13 -41.35 -5.48
CA THR A 32 -22.36 -39.90 -5.46
C THR A 32 -21.10 -39.22 -4.93
N LEU A 33 -20.28 -38.69 -5.84
CA LEU A 33 -19.13 -37.84 -5.52
C LEU A 33 -19.65 -36.47 -5.07
N LEU A 34 -19.82 -36.28 -3.76
CA LEU A 34 -20.18 -35.01 -3.16
C LEU A 34 -18.94 -34.11 -3.12
N VAL A 35 -18.76 -33.28 -4.15
CA VAL A 35 -17.76 -32.22 -4.16
C VAL A 35 -18.22 -31.14 -3.19
N TYR A 36 -17.68 -31.14 -1.97
CA TYR A 36 -17.77 -29.99 -1.08
C TYR A 36 -16.90 -28.87 -1.66
N LEU A 37 -17.53 -28.04 -2.50
CA LEU A 37 -16.98 -26.73 -2.85
C LEU A 37 -17.00 -25.91 -1.55
N LEU A 38 -15.91 -25.94 -0.79
CA LEU A 38 -15.68 -25.01 0.31
C LEU A 38 -15.60 -23.62 -0.31
N ALA A 39 -16.75 -22.98 -0.47
CA ALA A 39 -16.85 -21.55 -0.63
C ALA A 39 -16.26 -20.95 0.65
N SER A 40 -14.94 -20.77 0.65
CA SER A 40 -14.27 -19.99 1.67
C SER A 40 -14.86 -18.60 1.55
N PRO A 41 -15.58 -18.08 2.58
CA PRO A 41 -15.96 -16.68 2.53
C PRO A 41 -14.65 -15.91 2.50
N LEU A 42 -14.39 -15.23 1.38
CA LEU A 42 -13.48 -14.10 1.39
C LEU A 42 -14.14 -13.10 2.34
N ALA A 43 -13.78 -13.19 3.62
CA ALA A 43 -14.07 -12.15 4.57
C ALA A 43 -13.31 -10.92 4.07
N TYR A 44 -14.01 -10.06 3.33
CA TYR A 44 -13.54 -8.71 3.08
C TYR A 44 -13.52 -8.03 4.43
N ALA A 45 -12.35 -8.01 5.08
CA ALA A 45 -12.17 -7.17 6.25
C ALA A 45 -12.48 -5.74 5.78
N ALA A 46 -13.60 -5.20 6.25
CA ALA A 46 -13.89 -3.78 6.09
C ALA A 46 -12.65 -3.04 6.59
N ALA A 47 -12.08 -2.17 5.75
CA ALA A 47 -10.92 -1.38 6.11
C ALA A 47 -11.20 -0.72 7.46
N GLY A 48 -10.42 -1.09 8.48
CA GLY A 48 -10.52 -0.45 9.79
C GLY A 48 -10.30 1.06 9.65
N PRO A 49 -10.82 1.88 10.58
CA PRO A 49 -10.60 3.31 10.53
C PRO A 49 -9.10 3.61 10.50
N VAL A 50 -8.68 4.45 9.56
CA VAL A 50 -7.32 4.98 9.49
C VAL A 50 -7.29 6.21 10.39
N ASP A 51 -6.32 6.29 11.29
CA ASP A 51 -6.14 7.48 12.11
C ASP A 51 -5.85 8.69 11.21
N SER A 52 -6.50 9.81 11.49
CA SER A 52 -6.27 11.06 10.75
C SER A 52 -4.87 11.61 11.02
N LEU A 53 -4.24 12.22 10.00
CA LEU A 53 -2.98 12.94 10.20
C LEU A 53 -3.14 14.04 11.27
N PRO A 54 -2.23 14.11 12.26
CA PRO A 54 -2.17 15.25 13.14
C PRO A 54 -1.57 16.46 12.41
N ASN A 55 -2.10 17.66 12.74
CA ASN A 55 -1.67 18.94 12.19
C ASN A 55 -1.57 18.96 10.64
N PRO A 56 -2.63 18.55 9.91
CA PRO A 56 -2.58 18.37 8.45
C PRO A 56 -2.40 19.67 7.66
N SER A 57 -2.89 20.79 8.21
CA SER A 57 -2.75 22.14 7.63
C SER A 57 -1.57 22.93 8.23
N PHE A 58 -0.68 22.27 8.98
CA PHE A 58 0.55 22.87 9.53
C PHE A 58 0.36 24.11 10.43
N GLU A 59 -0.84 24.35 10.95
CA GLU A 59 -1.19 25.54 11.74
C GLU A 59 -0.51 25.61 13.11
N ARG A 60 0.03 24.50 13.60
CA ARG A 60 0.78 24.44 14.86
C ARG A 60 2.26 24.20 14.61
N VAL A 61 3.10 24.88 15.38
CA VAL A 61 4.56 24.74 15.37
C VAL A 61 5.03 24.09 16.67
N ASP A 62 6.05 23.23 16.59
CA ASP A 62 6.83 22.85 17.75
C ASP A 62 7.89 23.93 18.00
N GLU A 63 7.67 24.76 19.01
CA GLU A 63 8.54 25.90 19.35
C GLU A 63 10.00 25.49 19.63
N LYS A 64 10.26 24.24 20.00
CA LYS A 64 11.62 23.76 20.27
C LYS A 64 12.40 23.48 18.99
N THR A 65 11.73 23.00 17.96
CA THR A 65 12.37 22.54 16.72
C THR A 65 12.16 23.51 15.55
N GLY A 66 11.10 24.33 15.60
CA GLY A 66 10.69 25.22 14.51
C GLY A 66 9.97 24.51 13.37
N TYR A 67 9.74 23.19 13.49
CA TYR A 67 8.98 22.41 12.52
C TYR A 67 7.48 22.48 12.83
N PRO A 68 6.60 22.21 11.85
CA PRO A 68 5.20 21.96 12.15
C PRO A 68 5.07 20.84 13.19
N GLN A 69 4.26 21.06 14.23
CA GLN A 69 4.03 20.07 15.28
C GLN A 69 3.53 18.75 14.68
N ASP A 70 4.01 17.61 15.20
CA ASP A 70 3.74 16.25 14.68
C ASP A 70 4.33 15.94 13.30
N TRP A 71 5.21 16.80 12.79
CA TRP A 71 6.02 16.54 11.61
C TRP A 71 7.51 16.62 11.96
N GLU A 72 8.27 15.63 11.50
CA GLU A 72 9.71 15.55 11.71
C GLU A 72 10.47 15.86 10.43
N SER A 73 11.59 16.56 10.53
CA SER A 73 12.45 16.75 9.37
C SER A 73 13.18 15.45 9.02
N VAL A 74 13.19 15.15 7.73
CA VAL A 74 13.97 14.07 7.15
C VAL A 74 14.99 14.69 6.24
N TRP A 75 16.26 14.53 6.60
CA TRP A 75 17.40 15.09 5.88
C TRP A 75 17.41 16.63 5.78
N GLY A 76 16.55 17.33 6.52
CA GLY A 76 16.50 18.79 6.57
C GLY A 76 16.95 19.37 7.91
N ARG A 77 16.91 20.70 7.97
CA ARG A 77 17.13 21.54 9.15
C ARG A 77 16.05 22.63 9.16
N PRO A 78 15.88 23.40 10.24
CA PRO A 78 14.88 24.49 10.26
C PRO A 78 15.08 25.54 9.16
N THR A 79 16.28 25.60 8.56
CA THR A 79 16.59 26.49 7.42
C THR A 79 16.16 25.92 6.06
N THR A 80 15.92 24.61 5.95
CA THR A 80 15.53 23.93 4.69
C THR A 80 14.16 23.27 4.78
N CYS A 81 13.63 23.09 5.99
CA CYS A 81 12.29 22.57 6.28
C CYS A 81 11.73 23.39 7.45
N ALA A 82 10.63 24.11 7.27
CA ALA A 82 10.14 25.05 8.27
C ALA A 82 8.61 25.15 8.32
N TYR A 83 8.11 25.62 9.46
CA TYR A 83 6.82 26.31 9.54
C TYR A 83 6.93 27.71 8.92
N SER A 84 5.93 28.13 8.14
CA SER A 84 5.94 29.42 7.43
C SER A 84 4.62 30.16 7.55
N LEU A 85 4.71 31.47 7.74
CA LEU A 85 3.59 32.44 7.70
C LEU A 85 3.59 33.27 6.42
N ALA A 86 4.47 32.98 5.46
CA ALA A 86 4.63 33.79 4.24
C ALA A 86 3.45 33.65 3.27
N THR A 87 2.78 32.50 3.31
CA THR A 87 1.59 32.16 2.54
C THR A 87 0.86 31.04 3.26
N ALA A 88 -0.39 30.78 2.89
CA ALA A 88 -1.12 29.58 3.25
C ALA A 88 -2.14 29.26 2.15
N ARG A 89 -2.59 28.02 2.05
CA ARG A 89 -3.75 27.68 1.22
C ARG A 89 -5.03 27.86 2.03
N THR A 90 -5.03 27.36 3.25
CA THR A 90 -6.07 27.62 4.25
C THR A 90 -5.43 28.08 5.56
N GLY A 91 -6.20 28.69 6.44
CA GLY A 91 -5.66 29.17 7.72
C GLY A 91 -4.63 30.29 7.54
N ILE A 92 -3.55 30.24 8.31
CA ILE A 92 -2.51 31.29 8.36
C ILE A 92 -1.09 30.77 8.14
N ALA A 93 -0.88 29.46 8.17
CA ALA A 93 0.44 28.87 8.07
C ALA A 93 0.53 27.73 7.05
N CYS A 94 1.75 27.37 6.68
CA CYS A 94 2.03 26.21 5.85
C CYS A 94 3.41 25.61 6.19
N ALA A 95 3.71 24.46 5.60
CA ALA A 95 5.08 23.93 5.59
C ALA A 95 5.88 24.52 4.43
N LEU A 96 7.16 24.77 4.64
CA LEU A 96 8.13 25.25 3.65
C LEU A 96 9.26 24.22 3.51
N VAL A 97 9.59 23.86 2.27
CA VAL A 97 10.82 23.13 1.94
C VAL A 97 11.63 23.97 0.95
N THR A 98 12.88 24.24 1.32
CA THR A 98 13.86 24.98 0.52
C THR A 98 15.07 24.09 0.32
N ASP A 99 15.42 23.87 -0.94
CA ASP A 99 16.61 23.11 -1.33
C ASP A 99 17.51 23.94 -2.25
N HIS A 100 18.77 24.05 -1.87
CA HIS A 100 19.82 24.73 -2.62
C HIS A 100 20.98 23.78 -2.97
N SER A 101 20.82 22.48 -2.66
CA SER A 101 21.83 21.45 -2.88
C SER A 101 21.41 20.56 -4.05
N GLU A 102 22.33 20.30 -4.97
CA GLU A 102 22.10 19.34 -6.07
C GLU A 102 22.41 17.89 -5.66
N THR A 103 22.72 17.66 -4.39
CA THR A 103 23.12 16.33 -3.87
C THR A 103 22.41 15.93 -2.58
N ASP A 104 21.84 16.87 -1.84
CA ASP A 104 21.07 16.59 -0.63
C ASP A 104 19.58 16.51 -0.95
N SER A 105 18.83 15.89 -0.05
CA SER A 105 17.37 15.95 -0.08
C SER A 105 16.86 16.57 1.19
N HIS A 106 15.68 17.17 1.11
CA HIS A 106 15.01 17.73 2.27
C HIS A 106 13.53 17.33 2.30
N GLY A 107 12.97 17.18 3.48
CA GLY A 107 11.55 16.89 3.63
C GLY A 107 11.04 16.94 5.06
N LEU A 108 9.72 16.93 5.18
CA LEU A 108 8.99 16.80 6.44
C LEU A 108 8.10 15.57 6.35
N ARG A 109 8.24 14.68 7.33
CA ARG A 109 7.43 13.46 7.46
C ARG A 109 6.45 13.62 8.59
N SER A 110 5.20 13.24 8.34
CA SER A 110 4.18 13.22 9.38
C SER A 110 4.50 12.17 10.45
N LYS A 111 3.92 12.33 11.63
CA LYS A 111 3.78 11.24 12.58
C LYS A 111 3.10 10.03 11.90
N ARG A 112 3.49 8.85 12.35
CA ARG A 112 2.90 7.57 11.92
C ARG A 112 1.43 7.49 12.30
N VAL A 113 0.61 7.04 11.36
CA VAL A 113 -0.79 6.65 11.58
C VAL A 113 -0.90 5.13 11.45
N ALA A 114 -1.71 4.50 12.29
CA ALA A 114 -1.92 3.05 12.21
C ALA A 114 -2.64 2.67 10.91
N VAL A 115 -2.24 1.54 10.31
CA VAL A 115 -2.91 0.99 9.12
C VAL A 115 -2.93 -0.53 9.19
N ALA A 116 -4.07 -1.12 8.84
CA ALA A 116 -4.16 -2.57 8.69
C ALA A 116 -3.65 -3.02 7.31
N PRO A 117 -3.00 -4.20 7.22
CA PRO A 117 -2.63 -4.79 5.94
C PRO A 117 -3.81 -4.90 4.97
N GLY A 118 -3.54 -4.65 3.69
CA GLY A 118 -4.55 -4.72 2.62
C GLY A 118 -5.44 -3.48 2.47
N VAL A 119 -5.41 -2.53 3.40
CA VAL A 119 -6.11 -1.24 3.24
C VAL A 119 -5.44 -0.41 2.16
N THR A 120 -6.23 0.12 1.22
CA THR A 120 -5.74 1.12 0.26
C THR A 120 -5.84 2.51 0.89
N LEU A 121 -4.72 3.21 0.97
CA LEU A 121 -4.65 4.59 1.42
C LEU A 121 -4.51 5.55 0.24
N ALA A 122 -5.04 6.76 0.39
CA ALA A 122 -4.77 7.91 -0.43
C ALA A 122 -4.03 8.97 0.41
N ALA A 123 -2.85 9.37 -0.05
CA ALA A 123 -2.10 10.49 0.49
C ALA A 123 -2.22 11.68 -0.48
N SER A 124 -2.52 12.87 0.04
CA SER A 124 -2.54 14.09 -0.75
C SER A 124 -2.04 15.29 0.03
N VAL A 125 -1.59 16.30 -0.70
CA VAL A 125 -1.15 17.60 -0.15
C VAL A 125 -1.23 18.64 -1.27
N TYR A 126 -1.53 19.89 -0.93
CA TYR A 126 -1.40 20.98 -1.87
C TYR A 126 0.02 21.51 -1.86
N VAL A 127 0.54 21.82 -3.05
CA VAL A 127 1.88 22.38 -3.22
C VAL A 127 1.82 23.66 -4.05
N LYS A 128 2.63 24.64 -3.69
CA LYS A 128 2.89 25.86 -4.46
C LYS A 128 4.39 26.13 -4.49
N LEU A 129 4.96 26.21 -5.68
CA LEU A 129 6.39 26.44 -5.88
C LEU A 129 6.64 27.93 -6.02
N ALA A 130 7.48 28.49 -5.14
CA ALA A 130 8.07 29.81 -5.34
C ALA A 130 9.19 29.75 -6.37
N ASP A 131 10.02 28.70 -6.30
CA ASP A 131 11.06 28.41 -7.28
C ASP A 131 10.83 27.00 -7.86
N PRO A 132 10.89 26.82 -9.20
CA PRO A 132 10.74 25.51 -9.83
C PRO A 132 11.74 24.47 -9.29
N GLY A 133 11.31 23.23 -9.20
CA GLY A 133 12.08 22.14 -8.60
C GLY A 133 11.24 20.87 -8.45
N GLY A 134 11.89 19.70 -8.45
CA GLY A 134 11.29 18.39 -8.23
C GLY A 134 10.84 18.19 -6.78
N PHE A 135 9.57 18.46 -6.53
CA PHE A 135 8.90 18.26 -5.26
C PHE A 135 7.86 17.14 -5.35
N ALA A 136 7.67 16.40 -4.27
CA ALA A 136 6.76 15.27 -4.27
C ALA A 136 6.10 15.04 -2.91
N VAL A 137 4.96 14.34 -2.96
CA VAL A 137 4.33 13.68 -1.82
C VAL A 137 4.60 12.18 -1.91
N TYR A 138 5.02 11.60 -0.79
CA TYR A 138 5.21 10.16 -0.63
C TYR A 138 4.19 9.61 0.35
N LEU A 139 3.58 8.50 -0.03
CA LEU A 139 2.90 7.58 0.86
C LEU A 139 3.89 6.47 1.23
N GLU A 140 4.27 6.39 2.49
CA GLU A 140 5.22 5.40 3.01
C GLU A 140 4.51 4.44 3.95
N PHE A 141 4.79 3.14 3.84
CA PHE A 141 4.32 2.11 4.75
C PHE A 141 5.47 1.49 5.51
N TRP A 142 5.21 1.17 6.78
CA TRP A 142 6.22 0.73 7.71
C TRP A 142 5.78 -0.49 8.50
N ASN A 143 6.74 -1.37 8.79
CA ASN A 143 6.52 -2.53 9.65
C ASN A 143 6.77 -2.22 11.13
N ALA A 144 6.48 -3.21 11.99
CA ALA A 144 6.69 -3.17 13.44
C ALA A 144 8.14 -2.89 13.86
N ALA A 145 9.11 -3.29 13.03
CA ALA A 145 10.53 -3.02 13.25
C ALA A 145 10.93 -1.58 12.89
N GLY A 146 9.98 -0.74 12.46
CA GLY A 146 10.22 0.64 12.07
C GLY A 146 10.83 0.80 10.67
N GLN A 147 10.92 -0.27 9.89
CA GLN A 147 11.50 -0.26 8.54
C GLN A 147 10.44 0.15 7.51
N ARG A 148 10.83 0.95 6.52
CA ARG A 148 9.95 1.30 5.39
C ARG A 148 9.89 0.11 4.44
N VAL A 149 8.73 -0.52 4.34
CA VAL A 149 8.54 -1.75 3.54
C VAL A 149 7.98 -1.46 2.16
N PHE A 150 7.30 -0.33 1.98
CA PHE A 150 6.74 0.07 0.70
C PHE A 150 6.56 1.58 0.63
N ASN A 151 6.60 2.14 -0.59
CA ASN A 151 6.18 3.52 -0.83
C ASN A 151 5.65 3.73 -2.25
N ARG A 152 4.90 4.81 -2.41
CA ARG A 152 4.46 5.39 -3.68
C ARG A 152 4.59 6.91 -3.59
N SER A 153 4.80 7.57 -4.72
CA SER A 153 4.87 9.02 -4.76
C SER A 153 4.16 9.61 -5.97
N SER A 154 3.83 10.89 -5.85
CA SER A 154 3.40 11.76 -6.94
C SER A 154 4.12 13.09 -6.77
N GLY A 155 4.59 13.66 -7.88
CA GLY A 155 5.45 14.84 -7.84
C GLY A 155 5.16 15.83 -8.95
N THR A 156 5.72 17.01 -8.80
CA THR A 156 5.70 18.09 -9.78
C THR A 156 7.05 18.79 -9.83
N SER A 157 7.37 19.37 -10.98
CA SER A 157 8.50 20.31 -11.13
C SER A 157 8.06 21.76 -11.23
N ALA A 158 6.74 22.01 -11.33
CA ALA A 158 6.16 23.33 -11.50
C ALA A 158 4.72 23.37 -10.93
N ALA A 159 4.45 24.35 -10.07
CA ALA A 159 3.09 24.66 -9.61
C ALA A 159 3.06 26.11 -9.09
N THR A 160 2.78 27.08 -9.95
CA THR A 160 2.80 28.51 -9.59
C THR A 160 1.64 28.92 -8.67
N ASP A 161 0.60 28.08 -8.60
CA ASP A 161 -0.50 28.20 -7.64
C ASP A 161 -0.77 26.85 -6.97
N TRP A 162 -1.53 26.87 -5.87
CA TRP A 162 -1.84 25.70 -5.06
C TRP A 162 -2.43 24.55 -5.89
N THR A 163 -1.62 23.52 -6.11
CA THR A 163 -1.95 22.35 -6.90
C THR A 163 -1.95 21.12 -6.00
N GLN A 164 -2.99 20.30 -6.07
CA GLN A 164 -3.03 19.09 -5.25
C GLN A 164 -2.20 17.98 -5.89
N LEU A 165 -1.23 17.45 -5.15
CA LEU A 165 -0.61 16.17 -5.43
C LEU A 165 -1.39 15.08 -4.69
N SER A 166 -1.55 13.92 -5.33
CA SER A 166 -2.23 12.77 -4.74
C SER A 166 -1.61 11.46 -5.21
N VAL A 167 -1.54 10.49 -4.31
CA VAL A 167 -1.03 9.15 -4.59
C VAL A 167 -1.78 8.11 -3.76
N THR A 168 -2.11 6.98 -4.37
CA THR A 168 -2.76 5.85 -3.69
C THR A 168 -1.83 4.64 -3.59
N GLY A 169 -1.95 3.88 -2.49
CA GLY A 169 -1.17 2.66 -2.29
C GLY A 169 -1.88 1.68 -1.36
N LYS A 170 -1.76 0.38 -1.65
CA LYS A 170 -2.27 -0.70 -0.80
C LYS A 170 -1.22 -1.09 0.22
N ALA A 171 -1.60 -1.11 1.49
CA ALA A 171 -0.73 -1.54 2.59
C ALA A 171 -0.29 -3.00 2.38
N PRO A 172 1.02 -3.32 2.36
CA PRO A 172 1.51 -4.69 2.24
C PRO A 172 1.18 -5.53 3.50
N PRO A 173 1.31 -6.86 3.43
CA PRO A 173 0.99 -7.78 4.53
C PRO A 173 1.69 -7.47 5.87
N ASP A 174 2.87 -6.86 5.83
CA ASP A 174 3.72 -6.55 6.98
C ASP A 174 3.65 -5.07 7.42
N ALA A 175 2.77 -4.26 6.81
CA ALA A 175 2.56 -2.88 7.23
C ALA A 175 1.70 -2.78 8.49
N GLU A 176 2.14 -1.93 9.41
CA GLU A 176 1.43 -1.59 10.65
C GLU A 176 1.15 -0.09 10.76
N SER A 177 1.95 0.74 10.08
CA SER A 177 1.75 2.17 10.04
C SER A 177 2.05 2.78 8.68
N ALA A 178 1.52 3.97 8.44
CA ALA A 178 1.82 4.80 7.28
C ALA A 178 2.25 6.20 7.68
N THR A 179 3.00 6.87 6.80
CA THR A 179 3.32 8.30 6.90
C THR A 179 3.11 8.97 5.55
N LEU A 180 2.90 10.29 5.63
CA LEU A 180 3.00 11.17 4.48
C LEU A 180 4.32 11.95 4.59
N LEU A 181 5.11 11.95 3.53
CA LEU A 181 6.35 12.71 3.44
C LEU A 181 6.23 13.74 2.31
N ILE A 182 6.42 15.02 2.61
CA ILE A 182 6.68 16.06 1.61
C ILE A 182 8.19 16.16 1.39
N TYR A 183 8.62 16.20 0.14
CA TYR A 183 10.01 15.89 -0.24
C TYR A 183 10.50 16.74 -1.41
N CYS A 184 11.75 17.19 -1.33
CA CYS A 184 12.55 17.66 -2.46
C CYS A 184 13.59 16.61 -2.83
N GLY A 185 13.70 16.30 -4.13
CA GLY A 185 14.59 15.26 -4.65
C GLY A 185 16.07 15.60 -4.57
N SER A 186 16.93 14.59 -4.36
CA SER A 186 18.39 14.76 -4.26
C SER A 186 19.10 15.33 -5.47
N THR A 187 18.39 15.51 -6.59
CA THR A 187 18.90 16.06 -7.84
C THR A 187 18.10 17.31 -8.23
N SER A 188 17.51 17.98 -7.24
CA SER A 188 16.67 19.15 -7.45
C SER A 188 17.02 20.22 -6.43
N THR A 189 16.98 21.46 -6.88
CA THR A 189 16.88 22.64 -6.02
C THR A 189 15.52 23.28 -6.22
N GLY A 190 15.13 24.18 -5.33
CA GLY A 190 13.90 24.95 -5.45
C GLY A 190 13.30 25.31 -4.09
N VAL A 191 12.12 25.92 -4.14
CA VAL A 191 11.39 26.37 -2.95
C VAL A 191 9.92 26.05 -3.13
N ALA A 192 9.35 25.26 -2.21
CA ALA A 192 7.94 24.88 -2.23
C ALA A 192 7.28 25.06 -0.87
N TYR A 193 6.06 25.57 -0.92
CA TYR A 193 5.12 25.60 0.19
C TYR A 193 4.15 24.42 0.05
N PHE A 194 3.82 23.79 1.18
CA PHE A 194 2.91 22.66 1.26
C PHE A 194 1.83 22.93 2.31
N ASP A 195 0.59 22.58 1.99
CA ASP A 195 -0.53 22.79 2.89
C ASP A 195 -1.64 21.74 2.69
N ASP A 196 -2.52 21.61 3.67
CA ASP A 196 -3.69 20.73 3.69
C ASP A 196 -3.36 19.28 3.28
N ALA A 197 -2.41 18.69 4.01
CA ALA A 197 -2.05 17.30 3.89
C ALA A 197 -3.20 16.38 4.33
N SER A 198 -3.30 15.21 3.72
CA SER A 198 -4.32 14.22 4.05
C SER A 198 -3.78 12.82 3.85
N LEU A 199 -4.10 11.94 4.78
CA LEU A 199 -3.89 10.50 4.67
C LEU A 199 -5.15 9.81 5.17
N MET A 200 -5.84 9.13 4.26
CA MET A 200 -7.11 8.46 4.56
C MET A 200 -7.26 7.18 3.75
N ALA A 201 -8.17 6.30 4.14
CA ALA A 201 -8.58 5.19 3.30
C ALA A 201 -9.08 5.71 1.94
N ALA A 202 -8.59 5.13 0.85
CA ALA A 202 -9.08 5.45 -0.47
C ALA A 202 -10.54 5.00 -0.59
N ARG A 203 -11.38 5.82 -1.21
CA ARG A 203 -12.73 5.41 -1.57
C ARG A 203 -12.64 4.46 -2.76
N GLU A 204 -13.35 3.33 -2.67
CA GLU A 204 -13.56 2.39 -3.79
C GLU A 204 -14.46 2.99 -4.88
#